data_AF-A0A7G8VPN6-F1
#
_entry.id   AF-A0A7G8VPN6-F1
#
_cell.length_a   1.000
_cell.length_b   1.000
_cell.length_c   1.000
_cell.angle_alpha   90.00
_cell.angle_beta   90.00
_cell.angle_gamma   90.00
#
_symmetry.space_group_name_H-M   'P 1'
#
loop_
_entity.id
_entity.type
_entity.pdbx_description
1 polymer ?
#
loop_
_entity_poly.entity_id
_entity_poly.type
_entity_poly.pdbx_seq_one_letter_code
_entity_poly.pdbx_strand_id
1 'polypeptide(L)'
;MTTVHTSSIQSLPLLARGKVRDNYAVGEDRILMVASDRLSAFDVIMGEPIPGKGVILTQMALWWFERLGQLCPNHLTGDAPESVVTADEVPQVTGRSMLVKRLKPIPVEAVVRGYLAGSGWKEYQESRSVCGVPLPEGLTNASKLPRPIFTPAAKAAAGEHDENITYDRVVEIVGPKLAQQIRETSIAIYETAAQIALTKGMIIADTKFEFGLDEAGTLVLMDEVLTPDSSRYWPVEGYQDALAAGTNPPSYDKQFVRDWLEATKINGKPWDKTPPAPRLPAEVIEKTAAKYREALERLTG
;
A
#
# COMPACT_ATOMS: atom_id res chain seq x y z
N MET A 1 4.22 21.16 -9.73
CA MET A 1 4.03 20.67 -8.35
C MET A 1 5.39 20.66 -7.67
N THR A 2 5.48 21.09 -6.41
CA THR A 2 6.72 21.01 -5.62
C THR A 2 7.05 19.54 -5.34
N THR A 3 8.29 19.10 -5.55
CA THR A 3 8.70 17.75 -5.14
C THR A 3 9.04 17.76 -3.65
N VAL A 4 8.48 16.84 -2.87
CA VAL A 4 8.71 16.74 -1.41
C VAL A 4 9.27 15.36 -1.10
N HIS A 5 10.61 15.24 -1.04
CA HIS A 5 11.24 14.02 -0.56
C HIS A 5 11.08 13.87 0.96
N THR A 6 11.32 14.93 1.71
CA THR A 6 11.17 14.95 3.17
C THR A 6 10.46 16.23 3.53
N SER A 7 9.36 16.17 4.29
CA SER A 7 8.68 17.39 4.75
C SER A 7 9.43 17.99 5.93
N SER A 8 9.42 19.32 6.00
CA SER A 8 10.10 20.12 7.03
C SER A 8 9.12 21.00 7.81
N ILE A 9 7.89 20.54 8.01
CA ILE A 9 6.87 21.21 8.83
C ILE A 9 7.42 21.39 10.27
N GLN A 10 7.47 22.63 10.72
CA GLN A 10 7.91 23.08 12.05
C GLN A 10 6.74 23.45 12.95
N SER A 11 5.58 23.80 12.39
CA SER A 11 4.39 24.20 13.17
C SER A 11 3.75 23.05 13.96
N LEU A 12 4.08 21.80 13.63
CA LEU A 12 3.51 20.60 14.23
C LEU A 12 4.60 19.63 14.74
N PRO A 13 4.40 18.94 15.87
CA PRO A 13 5.32 17.91 16.36
C PRO A 13 5.40 16.72 15.39
N LEU A 14 6.60 16.36 14.94
CA LEU A 14 6.82 15.13 14.17
C LEU A 14 6.62 13.90 15.06
N LEU A 15 5.73 13.00 14.66
CA LEU A 15 5.49 11.73 15.37
C LEU A 15 6.38 10.62 14.84
N ALA A 16 6.40 10.45 13.53
CA ALA A 16 7.12 9.37 12.88
C ALA A 16 7.39 9.70 11.41
N ARG A 17 8.50 9.18 10.92
CA ARG A 17 8.81 9.15 9.49
C ARG A 17 8.90 7.71 9.04
N GLY A 18 7.91 7.28 8.27
CA GLY A 18 7.91 5.97 7.61
C GLY A 18 8.68 6.02 6.29
N LYS A 19 8.63 4.90 5.56
CA LYS A 19 9.29 4.75 4.24
C LYS A 19 8.85 5.85 3.26
N VAL A 20 7.55 6.16 3.23
CA VAL A 20 6.95 7.08 2.24
C VAL A 20 6.04 8.15 2.83
N ARG A 21 5.91 8.22 4.16
CA ARG A 21 5.04 9.19 4.84
C ARG A 21 5.72 9.82 6.04
N ASP A 22 5.38 11.08 6.27
CA ASP A 22 5.77 11.84 7.46
C ASP A 22 4.47 12.15 8.22
N ASN A 23 4.39 11.73 9.48
CA ASN A 23 3.20 11.88 10.32
C ASN A 23 3.46 12.92 11.40
N TYR A 24 2.61 13.93 11.49
CA TYR A 24 2.71 15.02 12.46
C TYR A 24 1.49 15.03 13.39
N ALA A 25 1.71 15.35 14.67
CA ALA A 25 0.65 15.45 15.65
C ALA A 25 -0.14 16.74 15.43
N VAL A 26 -1.47 16.66 15.47
CA VAL A 26 -2.36 17.82 15.49
C VAL A 26 -3.22 17.70 16.74
N GLY A 27 -2.86 18.45 17.78
CA GLY A 27 -3.42 18.21 19.11
C GLY A 27 -3.12 16.80 19.62
N GLU A 28 -4.05 16.23 20.37
CA GLU A 28 -3.91 14.89 20.97
C GLU A 28 -4.69 13.81 20.21
N ASP A 29 -5.58 14.20 19.31
CA ASP A 29 -6.63 13.36 18.71
C ASP A 29 -6.54 13.26 17.18
N ARG A 30 -5.64 14.02 16.54
CA ARG A 30 -5.48 14.02 15.07
C ARG A 30 -4.03 13.89 14.63
N ILE A 31 -3.86 13.47 13.39
CA ILE A 31 -2.57 13.31 12.72
C ILE A 31 -2.67 13.96 11.35
N LEU A 32 -1.72 14.84 11.02
CA LEU A 32 -1.47 15.24 9.66
C LEU A 32 -0.55 14.20 9.02
N MET A 33 -1.09 13.44 8.08
CA MET A 33 -0.33 12.45 7.31
C MET A 33 0.11 13.08 5.99
N VAL A 34 1.42 13.22 5.77
CA VAL A 34 1.99 13.78 4.54
C VAL A 34 2.62 12.65 3.72
N ALA A 35 2.06 12.35 2.56
CA ALA A 35 2.65 11.42 1.60
C ALA A 35 3.81 12.09 0.86
N SER A 36 5.02 11.59 1.06
CA SER A 36 6.20 12.11 0.37
C SER A 36 6.36 11.49 -1.01
N ASP A 37 7.25 12.09 -1.79
CA ASP A 37 7.68 11.59 -3.09
C ASP A 37 8.77 10.50 -2.95
N ARG A 38 9.03 10.00 -1.73
CA ARG A 38 9.97 8.89 -1.52
C ARG A 38 9.43 7.60 -2.11
N LEU A 39 10.37 6.79 -2.56
CA LEU A 39 10.15 5.44 -3.01
C LEU A 39 11.01 4.49 -2.18
N SER A 40 10.46 3.34 -1.83
CA SER A 40 11.23 2.24 -1.25
C SER A 40 11.11 0.98 -2.11
N ALA A 41 12.22 0.26 -2.26
CA ALA A 41 12.29 -1.03 -2.94
C ALA A 41 13.22 -1.95 -2.14
N PHE A 42 12.83 -3.22 -1.97
CA PHE A 42 13.55 -4.19 -1.14
C PHE A 42 13.84 -3.66 0.28
N ASP A 43 12.87 -2.97 0.87
CA ASP A 43 12.96 -2.33 2.19
C ASP A 43 14.01 -1.21 2.36
N VAL A 44 14.67 -0.82 1.28
CA VAL A 44 15.57 0.33 1.23
C VAL A 44 14.85 1.53 0.63
N ILE A 45 14.96 2.70 1.26
CA ILE A 45 14.47 3.98 0.73
C ILE A 45 15.46 4.50 -0.31
N MET A 46 14.96 4.87 -1.49
CA MET A 46 15.76 5.43 -2.58
C MET A 46 16.22 6.85 -2.24
N GLY A 47 17.39 7.25 -2.75
CA GLY A 47 17.90 8.60 -2.53
C GLY A 47 17.15 9.67 -3.33
N GLU A 48 16.65 9.31 -4.51
CA GLU A 48 15.87 10.19 -5.37
C GLU A 48 14.36 10.08 -5.12
N PRO A 49 13.62 11.20 -5.17
CA PRO A 49 12.16 11.17 -5.17
C PRO A 49 11.61 10.75 -6.53
N ILE A 50 10.37 10.27 -6.54
CA ILE A 50 9.51 10.14 -7.72
C ILE A 50 8.56 11.34 -7.72
N PRO A 51 8.82 12.40 -8.52
CA PRO A 51 8.06 13.63 -8.46
C PRO A 51 6.54 13.42 -8.61
N GLY A 52 5.76 13.99 -7.68
CA GLY A 52 4.30 13.93 -7.70
C GLY A 52 3.71 12.61 -7.18
N LYS A 53 4.52 11.60 -6.83
CA LYS A 53 4.06 10.34 -6.27
C LYS A 53 3.17 10.55 -5.05
N GLY A 54 3.60 11.38 -4.08
CA GLY A 54 2.83 11.59 -2.85
C GLY A 54 1.43 12.17 -3.10
N VAL A 55 1.33 13.09 -4.07
CA VAL A 55 0.06 13.67 -4.52
C VAL A 55 -0.83 12.60 -5.14
N ILE A 56 -0.28 11.81 -6.07
CA ILE A 56 -1.02 10.75 -6.76
C ILE A 56 -1.56 9.71 -5.77
N LEU A 57 -0.72 9.20 -4.86
CA LEU A 57 -1.14 8.21 -3.87
C LEU A 57 -2.25 8.74 -2.96
N THR A 58 -2.15 10.01 -2.56
CA THR A 58 -3.17 10.66 -1.73
C THR A 58 -4.49 10.78 -2.48
N GLN A 59 -4.46 11.23 -3.75
CA GLN A 59 -5.67 11.35 -4.56
C GLN A 59 -6.34 9.98 -4.79
N MET A 60 -5.56 8.93 -5.06
CA MET A 60 -6.09 7.56 -5.19
C MET A 60 -6.73 7.09 -3.87
N ALA A 61 -6.07 7.28 -2.73
CA ALA A 61 -6.59 6.89 -1.43
C ALA A 61 -7.91 7.63 -1.10
N LEU A 62 -7.97 8.95 -1.33
CA LEU A 62 -9.18 9.74 -1.12
C LEU A 62 -10.35 9.28 -2.02
N TRP A 63 -10.05 8.98 -3.30
CA TRP A 63 -11.04 8.46 -4.24
C TRP A 63 -11.63 7.11 -3.80
N TRP A 64 -10.80 6.26 -3.19
CA TRP A 64 -11.23 4.98 -2.62
C TRP A 64 -12.02 5.16 -1.32
N PHE A 65 -11.58 6.03 -0.41
CA PHE A 65 -12.30 6.32 0.82
C PHE A 65 -13.74 6.80 0.55
N GLU A 66 -13.93 7.64 -0.46
CA GLU A 66 -15.25 8.11 -0.90
C GLU A 66 -16.17 6.94 -1.29
N ARG A 67 -15.66 5.97 -2.06
CA ARG A 67 -16.45 4.85 -2.61
C ARG A 67 -16.69 3.72 -1.63
N LEU A 68 -15.79 3.55 -0.67
CA LEU A 68 -15.80 2.42 0.26
C LEU A 68 -16.37 2.78 1.63
N GLY A 69 -16.68 4.05 1.88
CA GLY A 69 -17.16 4.54 3.17
C GLY A 69 -18.44 3.89 3.69
N GLN A 70 -19.26 3.29 2.81
CA GLN A 70 -20.45 2.53 3.22
C GLN A 70 -20.12 1.16 3.83
N LEU A 71 -18.94 0.61 3.54
CA LEU A 71 -18.50 -0.70 4.03
C LEU A 71 -17.78 -0.60 5.38
N CYS A 72 -17.04 0.49 5.59
CA CYS A 72 -16.28 0.73 6.82
C CYS A 72 -16.05 2.24 7.00
N PRO A 73 -16.25 2.79 8.22
CA PRO A 73 -15.82 4.14 8.50
C PRO A 73 -14.30 4.26 8.30
N ASN A 74 -13.83 5.43 7.88
CA ASN A 74 -12.41 5.70 7.71
C ASN A 74 -11.93 6.81 8.65
N HIS A 75 -10.62 6.94 8.74
CA HIS A 75 -9.97 7.87 9.67
C HIS A 75 -10.00 9.35 9.23
N LEU A 76 -10.56 9.71 8.08
CA LEU A 76 -10.60 11.12 7.65
C LEU A 76 -11.43 11.96 8.62
N THR A 77 -10.94 13.17 8.91
CA THR A 77 -11.66 14.14 9.76
C THR A 77 -12.72 14.91 8.99
N GLY A 78 -12.53 15.09 7.68
CA GLY A 78 -13.34 15.97 6.83
C GLY A 78 -12.78 17.40 6.72
N ASP A 79 -11.84 17.77 7.59
CA ASP A 79 -11.18 19.08 7.57
C ASP A 79 -10.05 19.11 6.52
N ALA A 80 -9.77 20.31 6.00
CA ALA A 80 -8.66 20.53 5.07
C ALA A 80 -7.29 20.34 5.77
N PRO A 81 -6.37 19.51 5.24
CA PRO A 81 -5.02 19.36 5.79
C PRO A 81 -4.22 20.67 5.89
N GLU A 82 -4.49 21.63 5.00
CA GLU A 82 -3.89 22.97 5.01
C GLU A 82 -4.27 23.81 6.23
N SER A 83 -5.40 23.48 6.89
CA SER A 83 -5.93 24.28 8.01
C SER A 83 -5.10 24.18 9.30
N VAL A 84 -4.16 23.24 9.36
CA VAL A 84 -3.37 22.93 10.57
C VAL A 84 -1.90 23.28 10.44
N VAL A 85 -1.48 23.90 9.34
CA VAL A 85 -0.09 24.31 9.09
C VAL A 85 0.00 25.82 8.82
N THR A 86 1.21 26.40 8.91
CA THR A 86 1.41 27.81 8.57
C THR A 86 1.39 28.04 7.06
N ALA A 87 1.15 29.28 6.63
CA ALA A 87 0.99 29.62 5.22
C ALA A 87 2.21 29.26 4.35
N ASP A 88 3.41 29.34 4.90
CA ASP A 88 4.68 28.96 4.25
C ASP A 88 4.88 27.44 4.14
N GLU A 89 4.16 26.66 4.94
CA GLU A 89 4.19 25.19 4.93
C GLU A 89 3.14 24.57 4.00
N VAL A 90 2.10 25.32 3.63
CA VAL A 90 1.02 24.89 2.72
C VAL A 90 1.53 24.19 1.45
N PRO A 91 2.57 24.69 0.74
CA PRO A 91 3.08 24.01 -0.46
C PRO A 91 3.61 22.59 -0.23
N GLN A 92 3.98 22.24 1.01
CA GLN A 92 4.44 20.89 1.37
C GLN A 92 3.29 19.92 1.61
N VAL A 93 2.08 20.40 1.91
CA VAL A 93 0.93 19.56 2.26
C VAL A 93 -0.09 19.42 1.15
N THR A 94 -0.26 20.46 0.32
CA THR A 94 -1.36 20.53 -0.65
C THR A 94 -1.38 19.36 -1.61
N GLY A 95 -2.55 18.70 -1.68
CA GLY A 95 -2.83 17.57 -2.55
C GLY A 95 -2.13 16.26 -2.19
N ARG A 96 -1.26 16.24 -1.16
CA ARG A 96 -0.50 15.05 -0.74
C ARG A 96 -0.69 14.67 0.72
N SER A 97 -1.62 15.32 1.40
CA SER A 97 -1.83 15.12 2.83
C SER A 97 -3.27 14.78 3.15
N MET A 98 -3.47 14.12 4.28
CA MET A 98 -4.77 13.84 4.87
C MET A 98 -4.72 14.24 6.34
N LEU A 99 -5.76 14.94 6.82
CA LEU A 99 -5.96 15.16 8.24
C LEU A 99 -6.86 14.06 8.79
N VAL A 100 -6.30 13.23 9.66
CA VAL A 100 -6.93 11.98 10.11
C VAL A 100 -7.06 11.93 11.62
N LYS A 101 -8.03 11.14 12.10
CA LYS A 101 -8.18 10.80 13.50
C LYS A 101 -7.00 9.97 13.98
N ARG A 102 -6.51 10.24 15.18
CA ARG A 102 -5.57 9.37 15.89
C ARG A 102 -6.33 8.19 16.47
N LEU A 103 -6.17 7.02 15.86
CA LEU A 103 -6.79 5.78 16.30
C LEU A 103 -5.83 4.95 17.15
N LYS A 104 -6.36 3.99 17.90
CA LYS A 104 -5.56 2.91 18.49
C LYS A 104 -5.27 1.87 17.38
N PRO A 105 -4.03 1.75 16.88
CA PRO A 105 -3.73 0.86 15.76
C PRO A 105 -3.89 -0.61 16.17
N ILE A 106 -4.36 -1.44 15.24
CA ILE A 106 -4.40 -2.90 15.37
C ILE A 106 -3.11 -3.45 14.74
N PRO A 107 -2.30 -4.27 15.45
CA PRO A 107 -0.99 -4.73 14.97
C PRO A 107 -1.11 -5.91 13.99
N VAL A 108 -2.00 -5.79 12.99
CA VAL A 108 -2.25 -6.79 11.96
C VAL A 108 -2.35 -6.09 10.62
N GLU A 109 -1.54 -6.54 9.67
CA GLU A 109 -1.67 -6.16 8.28
C GLU A 109 -2.74 -7.05 7.63
N ALA A 110 -3.88 -6.46 7.31
CA ALA A 110 -5.03 -7.15 6.76
C ALA A 110 -4.88 -7.29 5.24
N VAL A 111 -4.05 -8.25 4.81
CA VAL A 111 -3.83 -8.53 3.39
C VAL A 111 -4.95 -9.41 2.84
N VAL A 112 -5.50 -9.01 1.69
CA VAL A 112 -6.46 -9.80 0.91
C VAL A 112 -5.90 -10.05 -0.47
N ARG A 113 -6.03 -11.29 -0.94
CA ARG A 113 -5.55 -11.73 -2.27
C ARG A 113 -6.72 -12.28 -3.06
N GLY A 114 -6.89 -11.83 -4.29
CA GLY A 114 -7.74 -12.52 -5.27
C GLY A 114 -6.94 -13.15 -6.42
N TYR A 115 -5.64 -12.90 -6.47
CA TYR A 115 -4.72 -13.54 -7.41
C TYR A 115 -3.47 -14.02 -6.66
N LEU A 116 -2.84 -15.07 -7.20
CA LEU A 116 -1.67 -15.69 -6.60
C LEU A 116 -0.39 -15.05 -7.14
N ALA A 117 0.32 -14.32 -6.31
CA ALA A 117 1.57 -13.65 -6.66
C ALA A 117 2.45 -13.43 -5.42
N GLY A 118 3.72 -13.08 -5.65
CA GLY A 118 4.64 -12.71 -4.58
C GLY A 118 4.81 -13.79 -3.52
N SER A 119 4.77 -13.39 -2.23
CA SER A 119 4.91 -14.33 -1.11
C SER A 119 3.82 -15.40 -1.07
N GLY A 120 2.59 -15.08 -1.50
CA GLY A 120 1.51 -16.07 -1.58
C GLY A 120 1.78 -17.15 -2.62
N TRP A 121 2.33 -16.79 -3.79
CA TRP A 121 2.77 -17.78 -4.78
C TRP A 121 3.88 -18.69 -4.23
N LYS A 122 4.89 -18.11 -3.59
CA LYS A 122 5.99 -18.87 -2.99
C LYS A 122 5.50 -19.89 -1.95
N GLU A 123 4.63 -19.47 -1.03
CA GLU A 123 4.09 -20.35 0.01
C GLU A 123 3.20 -21.47 -0.57
N TYR A 124 2.43 -21.17 -1.62
CA TYR A 124 1.63 -22.17 -2.33
C TYR A 124 2.50 -23.23 -3.03
N GLN A 125 3.66 -22.84 -3.60
CA GLN A 125 4.59 -23.81 -4.19
C GLN A 125 5.15 -24.80 -3.15
N GLU A 126 5.30 -24.35 -1.89
CA GLU A 126 5.86 -25.17 -0.81
C GLU A 126 4.79 -26.07 -0.16
N SER A 127 3.61 -25.52 0.11
CA SER A 127 2.60 -26.16 0.98
C SER A 127 1.22 -26.34 0.35
N ARG A 128 0.99 -25.79 -0.84
CA ARG A 128 -0.34 -25.63 -1.46
C ARG A 128 -1.35 -24.89 -0.57
N SER A 129 -0.84 -24.02 0.28
CA SER A 129 -1.62 -23.13 1.13
C SER A 129 -1.00 -21.74 1.19
N VAL A 130 -1.77 -20.74 1.62
CA VAL A 130 -1.26 -19.39 1.91
C VAL A 130 -1.82 -18.95 3.25
N CYS A 131 -0.94 -18.64 4.21
CA CYS A 131 -1.29 -18.34 5.60
C CYS A 131 -2.19 -19.42 6.23
N GLY A 132 -1.94 -20.69 5.87
CA GLY A 132 -2.74 -21.85 6.31
C GLY A 132 -4.07 -22.04 5.56
N VAL A 133 -4.42 -21.19 4.60
CA VAL A 133 -5.61 -21.37 3.76
C VAL A 133 -5.29 -22.33 2.61
N PRO A 134 -5.86 -23.54 2.55
CA PRO A 134 -5.60 -24.48 1.47
C PRO A 134 -6.17 -23.97 0.15
N LEU A 135 -5.41 -24.15 -0.94
CA LEU A 135 -5.79 -23.74 -2.28
C LEU A 135 -5.91 -24.96 -3.22
N PRO A 136 -6.72 -24.86 -4.30
CA PRO A 136 -6.82 -25.92 -5.31
C PRO A 136 -5.47 -26.21 -5.97
N GLU A 137 -5.29 -27.43 -6.45
CA GLU A 137 -4.16 -27.80 -7.28
C GLU A 137 -4.19 -27.10 -8.65
N GLY A 138 -3.05 -27.08 -9.34
CA GLY A 138 -2.94 -26.58 -10.72
C GLY A 138 -2.85 -25.07 -10.87
N LEU A 139 -2.87 -24.29 -9.77
CA LEU A 139 -2.61 -22.85 -9.83
C LEU A 139 -1.15 -22.57 -10.21
N THR A 140 -0.96 -21.56 -11.04
CA THR A 140 0.34 -20.99 -11.42
C THR A 140 0.47 -19.56 -10.91
N ASN A 141 1.66 -18.98 -11.04
CA ASN A 141 1.86 -17.55 -10.77
C ASN A 141 0.89 -16.69 -11.60
N ALA A 142 0.38 -15.61 -11.01
CA ALA A 142 -0.70 -14.75 -11.50
C ALA A 142 -2.09 -15.41 -11.61
N SER A 143 -2.29 -16.67 -11.20
CA SER A 143 -3.60 -17.31 -11.24
C SER A 143 -4.64 -16.58 -10.39
N LYS A 144 -5.83 -16.37 -10.95
CA LYS A 144 -7.00 -15.89 -10.20
C LYS A 144 -7.47 -16.97 -9.22
N LEU A 145 -7.69 -16.57 -7.97
CA LEU A 145 -8.21 -17.47 -6.94
C LEU A 145 -9.73 -17.67 -7.11
N PRO A 146 -10.27 -18.85 -6.73
CA PRO A 146 -11.72 -19.10 -6.81
C PRO A 146 -12.56 -18.12 -6.00
N ARG A 147 -11.99 -17.63 -4.89
CA ARG A 147 -12.53 -16.56 -4.04
C ARG A 147 -11.37 -15.80 -3.42
N PRO A 148 -11.55 -14.52 -3.05
CA PRO A 148 -10.55 -13.80 -2.30
C PRO A 148 -10.28 -14.47 -0.94
N ILE A 149 -9.03 -14.42 -0.50
CA ILE A 149 -8.59 -15.00 0.77
C ILE A 149 -7.94 -13.92 1.63
N PHE A 150 -8.14 -14.04 2.94
CA PHE A 150 -7.51 -13.20 3.95
C PHE A 150 -6.20 -13.87 4.40
N THR A 151 -5.07 -13.20 4.18
CA THR A 151 -3.72 -13.75 4.40
C THR A 151 -2.91 -12.78 5.26
N PRO A 152 -3.25 -12.65 6.55
CA PRO A 152 -2.75 -11.57 7.39
C PRO A 152 -1.24 -11.66 7.62
N ALA A 153 -0.61 -10.53 7.92
CA ALA A 153 0.74 -10.48 8.45
C ALA A 153 0.79 -9.77 9.81
N ALA A 154 1.66 -10.22 10.70
CA ALA A 154 1.95 -9.51 11.94
C ALA A 154 2.91 -8.36 11.64
N LYS A 155 2.59 -7.16 12.13
CA LYS A 155 3.47 -5.99 11.99
C LYS A 155 4.71 -6.21 12.85
N ALA A 156 5.87 -6.32 12.22
CA ALA A 156 7.12 -6.55 12.94
C ALA A 156 7.66 -5.25 13.57
N ALA A 157 8.66 -5.37 14.45
CA ALA A 157 9.34 -4.20 14.99
C ALA A 157 10.06 -3.43 13.87
N ALA A 158 10.32 -2.13 14.09
CA ALA A 158 10.97 -1.30 13.08
C ALA A 158 12.35 -1.86 12.69
N GLY A 159 12.48 -2.33 11.44
CA GLY A 159 13.70 -2.96 10.91
C GLY A 159 13.56 -4.45 10.59
N GLU A 160 12.45 -5.08 10.97
CA GLU A 160 12.12 -6.47 10.64
C GLU A 160 11.09 -6.54 9.51
N HIS A 161 11.01 -7.68 8.81
CA HIS A 161 10.00 -7.92 7.77
C HIS A 161 8.71 -8.42 8.41
N ASP A 162 7.57 -7.96 7.89
CA ASP A 162 6.27 -8.47 8.31
C ASP A 162 6.16 -9.98 8.05
N GLU A 163 5.65 -10.71 9.05
CA GLU A 163 5.57 -12.16 9.01
C GLU A 163 4.14 -12.58 8.65
N ASN A 164 3.98 -13.42 7.61
CA ASN A 164 2.70 -14.06 7.31
C ASN A 164 2.24 -14.88 8.53
N ILE A 165 1.03 -14.61 9.03
CA ILE A 165 0.44 -15.33 10.17
C ILE A 165 -0.87 -16.00 9.76
N THR A 166 -1.29 -17.00 10.52
CA THR A 166 -2.59 -17.64 10.32
C THR A 166 -3.73 -16.77 10.86
N TYR A 167 -4.96 -17.04 10.41
CA TYR A 167 -6.15 -16.40 10.98
C TYR A 167 -6.29 -16.69 12.49
N ASP A 168 -5.94 -17.89 12.94
CA ASP A 168 -5.98 -18.24 14.37
C ASP A 168 -5.03 -17.37 15.18
N ARG A 169 -3.85 -17.05 14.64
CA ARG A 169 -2.93 -16.11 15.27
C ARG A 169 -3.52 -14.70 15.37
N VAL A 170 -4.28 -14.25 14.36
CA VAL A 170 -5.03 -12.98 14.46
C VAL A 170 -6.06 -13.04 15.59
N VAL A 171 -6.80 -14.14 15.72
CA VAL A 171 -7.76 -14.36 16.83
C VAL A 171 -7.07 -14.27 18.19
N GLU A 172 -5.87 -14.82 18.34
CA GLU A 172 -5.08 -14.70 19.58
C GLU A 172 -4.67 -13.25 19.89
N ILE A 173 -4.36 -12.45 18.86
CA ILE A 173 -3.90 -11.07 19.02
C ILE A 173 -5.05 -10.13 19.39
N VAL A 174 -6.19 -10.24 18.71
CA VAL A 174 -7.28 -9.23 18.79
C VAL A 174 -8.59 -9.76 19.38
N GLY A 175 -8.67 -11.06 19.63
CA GLY A 175 -9.89 -11.76 20.04
C GLY A 175 -10.80 -12.13 18.86
N PRO A 176 -11.67 -13.14 19.03
CA PRO A 176 -12.41 -13.76 17.92
C PRO A 176 -13.38 -12.80 17.21
N LYS A 177 -14.08 -11.95 17.96
CA LYS A 177 -15.06 -11.02 17.40
C LYS A 177 -14.40 -9.99 16.48
N LEU A 178 -13.29 -9.39 16.93
CA LEU A 178 -12.59 -8.36 16.16
C LEU A 178 -11.83 -8.98 14.97
N ALA A 179 -11.24 -10.16 15.15
CA ALA A 179 -10.59 -10.90 14.05
C ALA A 179 -11.57 -11.22 12.92
N GLN A 180 -12.79 -11.66 13.28
CA GLN A 180 -13.86 -11.92 12.31
C GLN A 180 -14.23 -10.63 11.56
N GLN A 181 -14.46 -9.54 12.30
CA GLN A 181 -14.83 -8.26 11.72
C GLN A 181 -13.76 -7.73 10.75
N ILE A 182 -12.48 -7.81 11.12
CA ILE A 182 -11.35 -7.41 10.25
C ILE A 182 -11.37 -8.24 8.97
N ARG A 183 -11.46 -9.57 9.07
CA ARG A 183 -11.45 -10.47 7.91
C ARG A 183 -12.60 -10.17 6.95
N GLU A 184 -13.83 -10.11 7.47
CA GLU A 184 -15.03 -9.89 6.68
C GLU A 184 -15.03 -8.51 6.02
N THR A 185 -14.67 -7.47 6.78
CA THR A 185 -14.57 -6.09 6.27
C THR A 185 -13.50 -5.98 5.18
N SER A 186 -12.33 -6.60 5.38
CA SER A 186 -11.23 -6.57 4.40
C SER A 186 -11.62 -7.25 3.10
N ILE A 187 -12.26 -8.43 3.18
CA ILE A 187 -12.73 -9.15 1.98
C ILE A 187 -13.79 -8.34 1.25
N ALA A 188 -14.78 -7.77 1.96
CA ALA A 188 -15.83 -6.97 1.34
C ALA A 188 -15.29 -5.70 0.65
N ILE A 189 -14.34 -5.02 1.29
CA ILE A 189 -13.65 -3.87 0.69
C ILE A 189 -12.89 -4.31 -0.57
N TYR A 190 -12.10 -5.38 -0.48
CA TYR A 190 -11.32 -5.89 -1.60
C TYR A 190 -12.21 -6.28 -2.78
N GLU A 191 -13.30 -7.02 -2.55
CA GLU A 191 -14.21 -7.47 -3.60
C GLU A 191 -14.84 -6.29 -4.34
N THR A 192 -15.32 -5.30 -3.59
CA THR A 192 -15.91 -4.08 -4.14
C THR A 192 -14.88 -3.30 -4.96
N ALA A 193 -13.67 -3.12 -4.41
CA ALA A 193 -12.59 -2.41 -5.08
C ALA A 193 -12.11 -3.14 -6.34
N ALA A 194 -11.92 -4.45 -6.28
CA ALA A 194 -11.49 -5.27 -7.41
C ALA A 194 -12.53 -5.23 -8.53
N GLN A 195 -13.82 -5.26 -8.21
CA GLN A 195 -14.88 -5.13 -9.21
C GLN A 195 -14.87 -3.75 -9.87
N ILE A 196 -14.73 -2.67 -9.08
CA ILE A 196 -14.65 -1.31 -9.62
C ILE A 196 -13.41 -1.16 -10.51
N ALA A 197 -12.24 -1.58 -10.04
CA ALA A 197 -10.99 -1.48 -10.79
C ALA A 197 -11.03 -2.25 -12.12
N LEU A 198 -11.68 -3.42 -12.16
CA LEU A 198 -11.85 -4.18 -13.39
C LEU A 198 -12.64 -3.38 -14.45
N THR A 199 -13.65 -2.61 -14.05
CA THR A 199 -14.38 -1.72 -14.99
C THR A 199 -13.52 -0.59 -15.54
N LYS A 200 -12.40 -0.29 -14.87
CA LYS A 200 -11.39 0.71 -15.26
C LYS A 200 -10.21 0.09 -16.02
N GLY A 201 -10.28 -1.19 -16.39
CA GLY A 201 -9.21 -1.90 -17.09
C GLY A 201 -8.02 -2.26 -16.18
N MET A 202 -8.23 -2.34 -14.87
CA MET A 202 -7.21 -2.65 -13.88
C MET A 202 -7.59 -3.86 -13.04
N ILE A 203 -6.63 -4.75 -12.78
CA ILE A 203 -6.75 -5.86 -11.85
C ILE A 203 -6.06 -5.48 -10.55
N ILE A 204 -6.73 -5.63 -9.41
CA ILE A 204 -6.09 -5.60 -8.10
C ILE A 204 -5.78 -7.05 -7.74
N ALA A 205 -4.51 -7.44 -7.76
CA ALA A 205 -4.11 -8.83 -7.50
C ALA A 205 -4.21 -9.16 -6.01
N ASP A 206 -3.69 -8.24 -5.20
CA ASP A 206 -3.76 -8.24 -3.75
C ASP A 206 -3.63 -6.81 -3.22
N THR A 207 -4.03 -6.62 -1.97
CA THR A 207 -3.95 -5.34 -1.26
C THR A 207 -3.77 -5.56 0.23
N LYS A 208 -3.28 -4.54 0.92
CA LYS A 208 -3.07 -4.52 2.36
C LYS A 208 -3.86 -3.38 2.97
N PHE A 209 -4.69 -3.70 3.94
CA PHE A 209 -5.38 -2.71 4.78
C PHE A 209 -4.74 -2.62 6.16
N GLU A 210 -4.82 -1.44 6.77
CA GLU A 210 -4.59 -1.26 8.20
C GLU A 210 -5.86 -0.74 8.86
N PHE A 211 -6.12 -1.21 10.07
CA PHE A 211 -7.29 -0.81 10.84
C PHE A 211 -6.86 -0.28 12.21
N GLY A 212 -7.68 0.62 12.75
CA GLY A 212 -7.58 1.10 14.11
C GLY A 212 -8.93 1.02 14.81
N LEU A 213 -8.91 1.23 16.11
CA LEU A 213 -10.10 1.45 16.93
C LEU A 213 -10.21 2.93 17.29
N ASP A 214 -11.41 3.50 17.15
CA ASP A 214 -11.72 4.81 17.72
C ASP A 214 -12.00 4.72 19.23
N GLU A 215 -12.31 5.85 19.86
CA GLU A 215 -12.60 5.94 21.30
C GLU A 215 -13.82 5.09 21.73
N ALA A 216 -14.77 4.86 20.83
CA ALA A 216 -15.93 4.01 21.06
C ALA A 216 -15.63 2.51 20.83
N GLY A 217 -14.41 2.17 20.39
CA GLY A 217 -14.02 0.81 20.03
C GLY A 217 -14.54 0.36 18.66
N THR A 218 -14.93 1.31 17.79
CA THR A 218 -15.36 1.02 16.41
C THR A 218 -14.16 0.70 15.55
N LEU A 219 -14.25 -0.35 14.72
CA LEU A 219 -13.26 -0.66 13.70
C LEU A 219 -13.29 0.42 12.60
N VAL A 220 -12.17 1.07 12.36
CA VAL A 220 -12.02 2.16 11.38
C VAL A 220 -10.87 1.83 10.43
N LEU A 221 -11.11 1.96 9.13
CA LEU A 221 -10.10 1.86 8.09
C LEU A 221 -9.14 3.06 8.16
N MET A 222 -7.84 2.80 8.20
CA MET A 222 -6.82 3.84 8.33
C MET A 222 -5.69 3.63 7.33
N ASP A 223 -4.62 4.40 7.48
CA ASP A 223 -3.44 4.38 6.60
C ASP A 223 -3.79 4.89 5.18
N GLU A 224 -3.10 4.43 4.15
CA GLU A 224 -3.47 4.60 2.75
C GLU A 224 -4.21 3.34 2.29
N VAL A 225 -5.08 3.49 1.29
CA VAL A 225 -5.95 2.39 0.86
C VAL A 225 -5.89 2.25 -0.65
N LEU A 226 -5.64 1.03 -1.11
CA LEU A 226 -5.73 0.65 -2.53
C LEU A 226 -4.90 1.54 -3.46
N THR A 227 -3.72 1.92 -2.99
CA THR A 227 -2.70 2.61 -3.78
C THR A 227 -1.74 1.58 -4.40
N PRO A 228 -0.93 1.94 -5.42
CA PRO A 228 0.13 1.05 -5.92
C PRO A 228 1.26 0.77 -4.91
N ASP A 229 1.34 1.50 -3.80
CA ASP A 229 2.28 1.22 -2.70
C ASP A 229 1.74 0.14 -1.74
N SER A 230 0.41 0.04 -1.60
CA SER A 230 -0.30 -0.93 -0.74
C SER A 230 -0.89 -2.12 -1.50
N SER A 231 -0.90 -2.07 -2.84
CA SER A 231 -1.62 -3.03 -3.70
C SER A 231 -0.86 -3.32 -4.98
N ARG A 232 -0.97 -4.55 -5.48
CA ARG A 232 -0.48 -4.92 -6.80
C ARG A 232 -1.57 -4.64 -7.84
N TYR A 233 -1.35 -3.61 -8.65
CA TYR A 233 -2.22 -3.24 -9.76
C TYR A 233 -1.65 -3.77 -11.07
N TRP A 234 -2.41 -4.58 -11.79
CA TRP A 234 -2.05 -5.08 -13.12
C TRP A 234 -2.97 -4.50 -14.20
N PRO A 235 -2.46 -4.23 -15.42
CA PRO A 235 -3.33 -3.99 -16.57
C PRO A 235 -4.14 -5.25 -16.87
N VAL A 236 -5.39 -5.07 -17.34
CA VAL A 236 -6.15 -6.18 -17.93
C VAL A 236 -5.50 -6.60 -19.25
N GLU A 237 -4.94 -5.64 -19.98
CA GLU A 237 -4.21 -5.87 -21.22
C GLU A 237 -2.92 -6.66 -20.93
N GLY A 238 -2.75 -7.80 -21.62
CA GLY A 238 -1.61 -8.69 -21.44
C GLY A 238 -1.67 -9.62 -20.22
N TYR A 239 -2.72 -9.56 -19.39
CA TYR A 239 -2.87 -10.47 -18.24
C TYR A 239 -2.90 -11.95 -18.66
N GLN A 240 -3.64 -12.28 -19.72
CA GLN A 240 -3.75 -13.67 -20.20
C GLN A 240 -2.40 -14.21 -20.71
N ASP A 241 -1.62 -13.38 -21.40
CA ASP A 241 -0.30 -13.78 -21.89
C ASP A 241 0.69 -13.98 -20.73
N ALA A 242 0.67 -13.08 -19.73
CA ALA A 242 1.48 -13.23 -18.52
C ALA A 242 1.11 -14.50 -17.74
N LEU A 243 -0.18 -14.77 -17.56
CA LEU A 243 -0.67 -16.00 -16.92
C LEU A 243 -0.21 -17.26 -17.66
N ALA A 244 -0.33 -17.28 -18.99
CA ALA A 244 0.11 -18.40 -19.82
C ALA A 244 1.63 -18.61 -19.74
N ALA A 245 2.40 -17.53 -19.61
CA ALA A 245 3.85 -17.57 -19.41
C ALA A 245 4.26 -17.90 -17.96
N GLY A 246 3.33 -17.94 -17.00
CA GLY A 246 3.63 -18.11 -15.58
C GLY A 246 4.35 -16.90 -14.96
N THR A 247 4.15 -15.71 -15.51
CA THR A 247 4.75 -14.45 -15.04
C THR A 247 3.68 -13.49 -14.52
N ASN A 248 4.10 -12.49 -13.74
CA ASN A 248 3.20 -11.41 -13.37
C ASN A 248 3.09 -10.40 -14.52
N PRO A 249 1.91 -9.81 -14.78
CA PRO A 249 1.80 -8.67 -15.66
C PRO A 249 2.67 -7.50 -15.19
N PRO A 250 3.09 -6.59 -16.09
CA PRO A 250 3.84 -5.40 -15.71
C PRO A 250 2.98 -4.52 -14.79
N SER A 251 3.31 -4.50 -13.50
CA SER A 251 2.54 -3.80 -12.47
C SER A 251 2.62 -2.28 -12.64
N TYR A 252 1.56 -1.57 -12.21
CA TYR A 252 1.51 -0.10 -12.12
C TYR A 252 2.32 0.46 -10.94
N ASP A 253 3.07 -0.40 -10.24
CA ASP A 253 3.82 -0.05 -9.04
C ASP A 253 5.31 0.24 -9.32
N LYS A 254 6.16 -0.22 -8.41
CA LYS A 254 7.62 -0.01 -8.35
C LYS A 254 8.39 -0.96 -9.28
N GLN A 255 7.73 -1.69 -10.19
CA GLN A 255 8.37 -2.73 -10.99
C GLN A 255 9.57 -2.22 -11.81
N PHE A 256 9.48 -1.06 -12.46
CA PHE A 256 10.61 -0.47 -13.20
C PHE A 256 11.84 -0.22 -12.35
N VAL A 257 11.63 0.25 -11.11
CA VAL A 257 12.72 0.47 -10.15
C VAL A 257 13.27 -0.86 -9.65
N ARG A 258 12.42 -1.85 -9.36
CA ARG A 258 12.85 -3.19 -8.96
C ARG A 258 13.71 -3.85 -10.04
N ASP A 259 13.24 -3.87 -11.28
CA ASP A 259 13.95 -4.48 -12.41
C ASP A 259 15.31 -3.80 -12.62
N TRP A 260 15.34 -2.47 -12.57
CA TRP A 260 16.59 -1.72 -12.68
C TRP A 260 17.55 -2.03 -11.53
N LEU A 261 17.07 -2.08 -10.29
CA LEU A 261 17.88 -2.41 -9.11
C LEU A 261 18.41 -3.84 -9.15
N GLU A 262 17.63 -4.81 -9.65
CA GLU A 262 18.09 -6.19 -9.82
C GLU A 262 19.19 -6.33 -10.88
N ALA A 263 19.13 -5.51 -11.93
CA ALA A 263 20.18 -5.44 -12.95
C ALA A 263 21.41 -4.61 -12.52
N THR A 264 21.28 -3.81 -11.45
CA THR A 264 22.32 -2.87 -11.03
C THR A 264 23.50 -3.57 -10.37
N LYS A 265 24.72 -3.16 -10.75
CA LYS A 265 25.96 -3.62 -10.14
C LYS A 265 26.75 -2.47 -9.51
N ILE A 266 27.17 -2.65 -8.26
CA ILE A 266 28.08 -1.77 -7.54
C ILE A 266 29.46 -2.46 -7.50
N ASN A 267 30.50 -1.79 -7.99
CA ASN A 267 31.86 -2.35 -8.05
C ASN A 267 31.94 -3.73 -8.73
N GLY A 268 31.16 -3.91 -9.80
CA GLY A 268 31.11 -5.17 -10.58
C GLY A 268 30.26 -6.28 -9.97
N LYS A 269 29.67 -6.10 -8.77
CA LYS A 269 28.81 -7.08 -8.10
C LYS A 269 27.36 -6.61 -8.08
N PRO A 270 26.35 -7.51 -8.16
CA PRO A 270 24.96 -7.15 -7.93
C PRO A 270 24.80 -6.40 -6.62
N TRP A 271 23.96 -5.36 -6.60
CA TRP A 271 23.63 -4.70 -5.36
C TRP A 271 22.95 -5.69 -4.41
N ASP A 272 23.43 -5.74 -3.18
CA ASP A 272 23.01 -6.70 -2.15
C ASP A 272 21.71 -6.28 -1.42
N LYS A 273 21.01 -5.27 -1.95
CA LYS A 273 19.75 -4.73 -1.41
C LYS A 273 19.92 -4.09 -0.03
N THR A 274 21.11 -3.56 0.26
CA THR A 274 21.40 -2.84 1.50
C THR A 274 21.58 -1.33 1.28
N PRO A 275 21.27 -0.48 2.28
CA PRO A 275 21.52 0.95 2.19
C PRO A 275 23.03 1.28 2.11
N PRO A 276 23.44 2.37 1.41
CA PRO A 276 22.58 3.26 0.62
C PRO A 276 22.17 2.63 -0.71
N ALA A 277 20.95 2.96 -1.16
CA ALA A 277 20.47 2.53 -2.48
C ALA A 277 21.33 3.12 -3.61
N PRO A 278 21.50 2.40 -4.73
CA PRO A 278 22.08 2.94 -5.94
C PRO A 278 21.29 4.16 -6.43
N ARG A 279 22.01 5.13 -7.01
CA ARG A 279 21.43 6.35 -7.59
C ARG A 279 20.50 6.01 -8.76
N LEU A 280 19.22 6.37 -8.68
CA LEU A 280 18.28 6.11 -9.76
C LEU A 280 18.56 6.99 -10.99
N PRO A 281 18.63 6.42 -12.21
CA PRO A 281 18.69 7.20 -13.45
C PRO A 281 17.39 7.98 -13.68
N ALA A 282 17.50 9.16 -14.30
CA ALA A 282 16.35 10.00 -14.61
C ALA A 282 15.27 9.27 -15.41
N GLU A 283 15.66 8.42 -16.37
CA GLU A 283 14.72 7.62 -17.17
C GLU A 283 13.88 6.66 -16.31
N VAL A 284 14.48 6.04 -15.29
CA VAL A 284 13.77 5.14 -14.37
C VAL A 284 12.79 5.92 -13.50
N ILE A 285 13.19 7.10 -13.03
CA ILE A 285 12.33 8.01 -12.27
C ILE A 285 11.12 8.44 -13.11
N GLU A 286 11.34 8.89 -14.34
CA GLU A 286 10.27 9.36 -15.23
C GLU A 286 9.31 8.26 -15.64
N LYS A 287 9.81 7.05 -15.99
CA LYS A 287 8.95 5.89 -16.29
C LYS A 287 8.12 5.49 -15.08
N THR A 288 8.71 5.52 -13.90
CA THR A 288 8.00 5.21 -12.65
C THR A 288 6.93 6.25 -12.36
N ALA A 289 7.25 7.55 -12.46
CA ALA A 289 6.29 8.63 -12.27
C ALA A 289 5.13 8.56 -13.29
N ALA A 290 5.42 8.23 -14.56
CA ALA A 290 4.42 8.04 -15.59
C ALA A 290 3.45 6.91 -15.26
N LYS A 291 3.91 5.82 -14.63
CA LYS A 291 3.06 4.70 -14.25
C LYS A 291 2.12 5.02 -13.09
N TYR A 292 2.59 5.76 -12.09
CA TYR A 292 1.69 6.28 -11.05
C TYR A 292 0.62 7.19 -11.66
N ARG A 293 1.00 8.07 -12.60
CA ARG A 293 0.03 8.95 -13.30
C ARG A 293 -0.99 8.13 -14.08
N GLU A 294 -0.54 7.15 -14.87
CA GLU A 294 -1.43 6.26 -15.62
C GLU A 294 -2.41 5.51 -14.70
N ALA A 295 -1.94 5.05 -13.53
CA ALA A 295 -2.79 4.36 -12.56
C ALA A 295 -3.91 5.25 -12.02
N LEU A 296 -3.59 6.50 -11.68
CA LEU A 296 -4.59 7.49 -11.24
C LEU A 296 -5.56 7.83 -12.37
N GLU A 297 -5.05 8.16 -13.56
CA GLU A 297 -5.86 8.51 -14.73
C GLU A 297 -6.87 7.40 -15.06
N ARG A 298 -6.43 6.14 -15.14
CA ARG A 298 -7.32 5.00 -15.38
C ARG A 298 -8.35 4.84 -14.26
N LEU A 299 -7.92 4.94 -13.00
CA LEU A 299 -8.82 4.75 -11.86
C LEU A 299 -9.94 5.79 -11.84
N THR A 300 -9.59 7.06 -12.03
CA THR A 300 -10.54 8.17 -11.92
C THR A 300 -11.39 8.35 -13.18
N GLY A 301 -10.88 7.97 -14.35
CA GLY A 301 -11.54 8.16 -15.66
C GLY A 301 -11.08 9.44 -16.34
#